data_AF-A0A7Y9G6F2-F1
#
_entry.id   AF-A0A7Y9G6F2-F1
#
_cell.length_a   1.000
_cell.length_b   1.000
_cell.length_c   1.000
_cell.angle_alpha   90.00
_cell.angle_beta   90.00
_cell.angle_gamma   90.00
#
_symmetry.space_group_name_H-M   'P 1'
#
loop_
_entity.id
_entity.type
_entity.pdbx_description
1 polymer ?
#
loop_
_entity_poly.entity_id
_entity_poly.type
_entity_poly.pdbx_seq_one_letter_code
_entity_poly.pdbx_strand_id
1 'polypeptide(L)'
;MVLAAAGLDRLGLADTATQRLPAEDFLPDPGQGALAIQVRRDDSLLAELSRAGDAVAVRAERGTMYALLGGCTLPIGAEHTSAGLRLTGCVTALDGRH
;
A
#
# COMPACT_ATOMS: atom_id res chain seq x y z
N MET A 1 2.47 -10.36 -16.17
CA MET A 1 3.09 -9.92 -14.91
C MET A 1 2.38 -8.66 -14.47
N VAL A 2 2.12 -8.50 -13.17
CA VAL A 2 1.57 -7.27 -12.59
C VAL A 2 2.66 -6.64 -11.73
N LEU A 3 2.86 -5.33 -11.86
CA LEU A 3 3.88 -4.58 -11.12
C LEU A 3 3.23 -3.36 -10.47
N ALA A 4 3.79 -2.91 -9.35
CA ALA A 4 3.38 -1.65 -8.73
C ALA A 4 3.75 -0.47 -9.65
N ALA A 5 2.74 0.30 -10.07
CA ALA A 5 2.91 1.46 -10.92
C ALA A 5 3.93 2.46 -10.33
N ALA A 6 3.88 2.67 -9.01
CA ALA A 6 4.78 3.57 -8.31
C ALA A 6 6.27 3.16 -8.41
N GLY A 7 6.57 1.88 -8.66
CA GLY A 7 7.94 1.42 -8.92
C GLY A 7 8.39 1.78 -10.33
N LEU A 8 7.54 1.55 -11.33
CA LEU A 8 7.80 1.91 -12.73
C LEU A 8 7.98 3.43 -12.88
N ASP A 9 7.12 4.22 -12.23
CA ASP A 9 7.17 5.68 -12.28
C ASP A 9 8.50 6.21 -11.71
N ARG A 10 8.96 5.67 -10.58
CA ARG A 10 10.26 6.07 -9.97
C ARG A 10 11.47 5.67 -10.80
N LEU A 11 11.38 4.57 -11.53
CA LEU A 11 12.46 4.08 -12.40
C LEU A 11 12.47 4.75 -13.77
N GLY A 12 11.51 5.63 -14.08
CA GLY A 12 11.37 6.21 -15.41
C GLY A 12 10.92 5.20 -16.47
N LEU A 13 10.25 4.13 -16.06
CA LEU A 13 9.78 3.03 -16.91
C LEU A 13 8.26 3.03 -17.07
N ALA A 14 7.60 4.15 -16.79
CA ALA A 14 6.14 4.28 -16.85
C ALA A 14 5.56 3.88 -18.22
N ASP A 15 6.28 4.18 -19.31
CA ASP A 15 5.85 3.88 -20.70
C ASP A 15 5.87 2.39 -21.04
N THR A 16 6.49 1.56 -20.19
CA THR A 16 6.47 0.10 -20.36
C THR A 16 5.16 -0.53 -19.87
N ALA A 17 4.36 0.22 -19.09
CA ALA A 17 3.09 -0.26 -18.59
C ALA A 17 2.04 -0.27 -19.70
N THR A 18 1.53 -1.45 -20.04
CA THR A 18 0.45 -1.60 -21.04
C THR A 18 -0.92 -1.17 -20.50
N GLN A 19 -1.11 -1.23 -19.18
CA GLN A 19 -2.34 -0.84 -18.50
C GLN A 19 -2.05 -0.44 -17.05
N ARG A 20 -2.75 0.59 -16.55
CA ARG A 20 -2.86 0.88 -15.11
C ARG A 20 -4.15 0.26 -14.60
N LEU A 21 -4.06 -0.48 -13.50
CA LEU A 21 -5.21 -1.13 -12.88
C LEU A 21 -5.83 -0.18 -11.84
N PRO A 22 -7.12 0.15 -11.94
CA PRO A 22 -7.76 1.06 -10.99
C PRO A 22 -7.99 0.35 -9.66
N ALA A 23 -7.90 1.10 -8.54
CA ALA A 23 -8.01 0.54 -7.20
C ALA A 23 -9.42 -0.01 -6.89
N GLU A 24 -10.44 0.38 -7.65
CA GLU A 24 -11.79 -0.19 -7.57
C GLU A 24 -11.82 -1.68 -7.93
N ASP A 25 -11.03 -2.08 -8.94
CA ASP A 25 -10.96 -3.46 -9.43
C ASP A 25 -9.75 -4.23 -8.88
N PHE A 26 -8.65 -3.53 -8.62
CA PHE A 26 -7.38 -4.12 -8.17
C PHE A 26 -6.82 -3.33 -7.00
N LEU A 27 -7.33 -3.61 -5.81
CA LEU A 27 -6.94 -2.89 -4.60
C LEU A 27 -5.45 -3.15 -4.28
N PRO A 28 -4.67 -2.10 -3.96
CA PRO A 28 -3.25 -2.25 -3.72
C PRO A 28 -2.94 -2.94 -2.39
N ASP A 29 -1.71 -3.44 -2.26
CA ASP A 29 -1.15 -3.89 -0.99
C ASP A 29 -1.10 -2.71 0.02
N PRO A 30 -1.36 -2.94 1.32
CA PRO A 30 -1.36 -1.88 2.33
C PRO A 30 -0.03 -1.09 2.38
N GLY A 31 -0.09 0.21 2.10
CA GLY A 31 1.07 1.10 2.01
C GLY A 31 1.82 1.05 0.67
N GLN A 32 1.26 0.42 -0.38
CA GLN A 32 1.91 0.37 -1.69
C GLN A 32 2.22 1.77 -2.21
N GLY A 33 3.47 1.96 -2.64
CA GLY A 33 3.92 3.24 -3.17
C GLY A 33 4.30 4.27 -2.10
N ALA A 34 4.11 3.99 -0.81
CA ALA A 34 4.72 4.79 0.25
C ALA A 34 6.23 4.48 0.38
N LEU A 35 7.01 5.48 0.77
CA LEU A 35 8.40 5.30 1.21
C LEU A 35 8.45 5.50 2.72
N ALA A 36 8.98 4.51 3.43
CA ALA A 36 9.20 4.57 4.87
C ALA A 36 10.66 4.93 5.14
N ILE A 37 10.86 5.89 6.04
CA ILE A 37 12.20 6.26 6.53
C ILE A 37 12.24 5.92 8.01
N GLN A 38 13.19 5.07 8.39
CA GLN A 38 13.40 4.67 9.78
C GLN A 38 14.51 5.51 10.39
N VAL A 39 14.19 6.15 11.53
CA VAL A 39 15.13 6.95 12.32
C VAL A 39 15.07 6.52 13.78
N ARG A 40 16.03 6.99 14.60
CA ARG A 40 15.94 6.82 16.06
C ARG A 40 14.78 7.65 16.61
N ARG A 41 14.19 7.21 17.73
CA ARG A 41 13.03 7.89 18.34
C ARG A 41 13.30 9.34 18.75
N ASP A 42 14.53 9.64 19.15
CA ASP A 42 14.93 10.96 19.65
C ASP A 42 15.66 11.79 18.57
N ASP A 43 15.54 11.39 17.30
CA ASP A 43 16.18 12.10 16.18
C ASP A 43 15.33 13.30 15.74
N SER A 44 15.96 14.46 15.58
CA SER A 44 15.29 15.71 15.19
C SER A 44 14.62 15.61 13.81
N LEU A 45 15.11 14.72 12.94
CA LEU A 45 14.53 14.47 11.61
C LEU A 45 13.09 13.92 11.69
N LEU A 46 12.67 13.33 12.81
CA LEU A 46 11.35 12.71 12.94
C LEU A 46 10.21 13.72 12.69
N ALA A 47 10.36 14.95 13.18
CA ALA A 47 9.36 16.00 13.01
C ALA A 47 9.23 16.44 11.54
N GLU A 48 10.35 16.56 10.83
CA GLU A 48 10.38 16.94 9.42
C GLU A 48 9.77 15.85 8.54
N LEU A 49 10.18 14.59 8.76
CA LEU A 49 9.68 13.44 8.00
C LEU A 49 8.17 13.22 8.22
N SER A 50 7.67 13.47 9.42
CA SER A 50 6.25 13.33 9.74
C SER A 50 5.35 14.32 8.99
N ARG A 51 5.91 15.44 8.50
CA ARG A 51 5.17 16.43 7.70
C ARG A 51 5.17 16.14 6.20
N ALA A 52 6.11 15.32 5.72
CA ALA A 52 6.36 15.12 4.30
C ALA A 52 5.45 14.08 3.64
N GLY A 53 4.70 13.30 4.43
CA GLY A 53 3.83 12.25 3.90
C GLY A 53 2.62 11.97 4.79
N ASP A 54 1.68 11.19 4.26
CA ASP A 54 0.48 10.78 4.98
C ASP A 54 0.73 9.52 5.82
N ALA A 55 1.48 9.70 6.90
CA ALA A 55 1.78 8.61 7.82
C ALA A 55 0.54 8.11 8.59
N VAL A 56 -0.60 8.80 8.52
CA VAL A 56 -1.87 8.35 9.11
C VAL A 56 -2.52 7.34 8.19
N ALA A 57 -2.67 7.67 6.90
CA ALA A 57 -3.18 6.78 5.87
C ALA A 57 -2.44 5.42 5.85
N VAL A 58 -1.11 5.46 5.73
CA VAL A 58 -0.28 4.25 5.66
C VAL A 58 -0.38 3.41 6.94
N ARG A 59 -0.50 4.06 8.10
CA ARG A 59 -0.69 3.32 9.37
C ARG A 59 -2.08 2.70 9.46
N ALA A 60 -3.12 3.36 8.96
CA ALA A 60 -4.48 2.82 8.94
C ALA A 60 -4.56 1.58 8.04
N GLU A 61 -3.98 1.65 6.84
CA GLU A 61 -3.88 0.53 5.91
C GLU A 61 -3.13 -0.66 6.54
N ARG A 62 -1.92 -0.43 7.04
CA ARG A 62 -1.09 -1.48 7.66
C ARG A 62 -1.71 -2.04 8.94
N GLY A 63 -2.32 -1.20 9.76
CA GLY A 63 -3.00 -1.60 10.98
C GLY A 63 -4.11 -2.62 10.69
N THR A 64 -4.80 -2.46 9.56
CA THR A 64 -5.86 -3.39 9.18
C THR A 64 -5.32 -4.73 8.68
N MET A 65 -4.21 -4.73 7.93
CA MET A 65 -3.48 -5.96 7.59
C MET A 65 -3.09 -6.76 8.84
N TYR A 66 -2.51 -6.09 9.84
CA TYR A 66 -2.13 -6.74 11.10
C TYR A 66 -3.33 -7.29 11.88
N ALA A 67 -4.45 -6.56 11.91
CA ALA A 67 -5.68 -6.98 12.58
C ALA A 67 -6.28 -8.26 11.95
N LEU A 68 -6.13 -8.43 10.65
CA LEU A 68 -6.61 -9.61 9.91
C LEU A 68 -5.64 -10.80 9.95
N LEU A 69 -4.62 -10.77 10.81
CA LEU A 69 -3.52 -11.75 10.86
C LEU A 69 -2.80 -11.92 9.51
N GLY A 70 -2.88 -10.87 8.68
CA GLY A 70 -2.27 -10.73 7.36
C GLY A 70 -0.76 -10.74 7.41
N GLY A 71 -0.14 -11.89 7.14
CA GLY A 71 1.20 -11.89 6.55
C GLY A 71 1.13 -11.53 5.07
N CYS A 72 2.27 -11.32 4.41
CA CYS A 72 2.36 -11.00 2.96
C CYS A 72 1.76 -12.05 2.01
N THR A 73 1.20 -13.15 2.54
CA THR A 73 0.63 -14.27 1.78
C THR A 73 -0.90 -14.27 1.76
N LEU A 74 -1.55 -13.37 2.50
CA LEU A 74 -3.02 -13.26 2.49
C LEU A 74 -3.47 -12.25 1.41
N PRO A 75 -4.53 -12.56 0.62
CA PRO A 75 -5.02 -11.69 -0.43
C PRO A 75 -5.85 -10.52 0.14
N ILE A 76 -5.16 -9.60 0.81
CA ILE A 76 -5.74 -8.41 1.45
C ILE A 76 -5.25 -7.17 0.71
N GLY A 77 -6.17 -6.27 0.36
CA GLY A 77 -5.85 -4.93 -0.09
C GLY A 77 -6.40 -3.87 0.87
N ALA A 78 -5.74 -2.72 0.93
CA ALA A 78 -6.20 -1.57 1.68
C ALA A 78 -5.80 -0.27 1.00
N GLU A 79 -6.69 0.72 1.02
CA GLU A 79 -6.43 2.05 0.46
C GLU A 79 -7.12 3.11 1.31
N HIS A 80 -6.37 4.13 1.73
CA HIS A 80 -6.94 5.33 2.32
C HIS A 80 -7.33 6.33 1.23
N THR A 81 -8.57 6.80 1.27
CA THR A 81 -9.12 7.77 0.32
C THR A 81 -9.56 9.04 1.03
N SER A 82 -9.90 10.10 0.29
CA SER A 82 -10.51 11.30 0.85
C SER A 82 -11.87 11.06 1.54
N ALA A 83 -12.56 9.97 1.19
CA ALA A 83 -13.81 9.54 1.83
C ALA A 83 -13.58 8.68 3.09
N GLY A 84 -12.33 8.44 3.48
CA GLY A 84 -11.94 7.58 4.59
C GLY A 84 -11.20 6.32 4.15
N LEU A 85 -11.07 5.37 5.07
CA LEU A 85 -10.37 4.11 4.83
C LEU A 85 -11.26 3.11 4.08
N ARG A 86 -10.81 2.67 2.91
CA ARG A 86 -11.39 1.55 2.17
C ARG A 86 -10.55 0.30 2.41
N LEU A 87 -11.22 -0.76 2.83
CA LEU A 87 -10.61 -2.06 3.05
C LEU A 87 -11.33 -3.12 2.23
N THR A 88 -10.58 -3.92 1.49
CA THR A 88 -11.11 -5.14 0.88
C THR A 88 -10.20 -6.30 1.26
N GLY A 89 -10.70 -7.14 2.17
CA GLY A 89 -10.09 -8.45 2.43
C GLY A 89 -10.77 -9.50 1.58
N CYS A 90 -9.99 -10.32 0.88
CA CYS A 90 -10.48 -11.54 0.27
C CYS A 90 -9.79 -12.73 0.95
N VAL A 91 -10.48 -13.86 1.04
CA VAL A 91 -9.86 -15.15 1.38
C VAL A 91 -10.02 -15.98 0.14
N THR A 92 -9.03 -15.93 -0.75
CA THR A 92 -9.05 -16.74 -1.97
C THR A 92 -8.28 -18.03 -1.74
N ALA A 93 -8.80 -19.14 -2.25
CA ALA A 93 -7.99 -20.30 -2.55
C ALA A 93 -6.85 -19.88 -3.50
N LEU A 94 -5.71 -20.57 -3.39
CA LEU A 94 -4.52 -20.29 -4.22
C LEU A 94 -4.78 -20.48 -5.73
N ASP A 95 -5.83 -21.22 -6.08
CA ASP A 95 -6.28 -21.45 -7.45
C ASP A 95 -7.31 -20.40 -7.95
N GLY A 96 -7.67 -19.44 -7.11
CA GLY A 96 -8.59 -18.33 -7.44
C GLY A 96 -10.05 -18.74 -7.65
N ARG A 97 -10.46 -19.95 -7.24
CA ARG A 97 -11.83 -20.44 -7.49
C ARG A 97 -12.88 -19.97 -6.48
N HIS A 98 -12.46 -19.69 -5.25
CA HIS A 98 -13.29 -19.20 -4.15
C HIS A 98 -12.48 -18.23 -3.33
#